data_AF-A0AAW1UJU4-F1
#
_entry.id   AF-A0AAW1UJU4-F1
#
_cell.length_a   1.000
_cell.length_b   1.000
_cell.length_c   1.000
_cell.angle_alpha   90.00
_cell.angle_beta   90.00
_cell.angle_gamma   90.00
#
_symmetry.space_group_name_H-M   'P 1'
#
loop_
_entity.id
_entity.type
_entity.pdbx_description
1 polymer ?
#
loop_
_entity_poly.entity_id
_entity_poly.type
_entity_poly.pdbx_seq_one_letter_code
_entity_poly.pdbx_strand_id
1 'polypeptide(L)'
;MKNSSDIGAKTRTLIVGGLKRRFGNVEKVHLLAAATTLDPRFQKIYFTDHVACSRAINRINTTISDITRQQLPQNYIEEVDAIKGTDNDMNKGIWDFHELLVKKQFSMYLYLHRKVKA
;
A
#
# COMPACT_ATOMS: atom_id res chain seq x y z
N MET A 1 -27.91 5.23 31.23
CA MET A 1 -29.05 4.28 31.19
C MET A 1 -28.62 3.03 30.43
N LYS A 2 -28.53 1.86 31.09
CA LYS A 2 -28.38 0.56 30.42
C LYS A 2 -29.78 0.02 30.16
N ASN A 3 -30.28 0.14 28.94
CA ASN A 3 -31.54 -0.41 28.45
C ASN A 3 -31.30 -1.52 27.43
N SER A 4 -30.27 -2.34 27.63
CA SER A 4 -30.12 -3.55 26.84
C SER A 4 -31.18 -4.55 27.27
N SER A 5 -32.31 -4.56 26.57
CA SER A 5 -33.18 -5.74 26.52
C SER A 5 -32.32 -6.98 26.27
N ASP A 6 -32.63 -8.10 26.91
CA ASP A 6 -31.90 -9.38 26.78
C ASP A 6 -31.67 -9.75 25.30
N ILE A 7 -32.68 -9.46 24.47
CA ILE A 7 -32.64 -9.61 23.01
C ILE A 7 -31.51 -8.78 22.36
N GLY A 8 -31.30 -7.54 22.83
CA GLY A 8 -30.25 -6.65 22.33
C GLY A 8 -28.85 -7.14 22.69
N ALA A 9 -28.66 -7.64 23.92
CA ALA A 9 -27.39 -8.23 24.35
C ALA A 9 -27.06 -9.50 23.56
N LYS A 10 -28.06 -10.35 23.33
CA LYS A 10 -27.95 -11.56 22.51
C LYS A 10 -27.62 -11.24 21.06
N THR A 11 -28.35 -10.30 20.46
CA THR A 11 -28.12 -9.84 19.08
C THR A 11 -26.70 -9.29 18.90
N ARG A 12 -26.24 -8.43 19.82
CA ARG A 12 -24.86 -7.91 19.79
C ARG A 12 -23.83 -9.05 19.80
N THR A 13 -24.03 -10.04 20.67
CA THR A 13 -23.10 -11.17 20.80
C THR A 13 -23.04 -11.99 19.51
N LEU A 14 -24.19 -12.26 18.88
CA LEU A 14 -24.26 -12.98 17.62
C LEU A 14 -23.59 -12.21 16.47
N ILE A 15 -23.82 -10.90 16.38
CA ILE A 15 -23.19 -10.05 15.34
C ILE A 15 -21.68 -10.02 15.52
N VAL A 16 -21.19 -9.72 16.73
CA VAL A 16 -19.75 -9.65 17.01
C VAL A 16 -19.09 -11.01 16.79
N GLY A 17 -19.74 -12.10 17.21
CA GLY A 17 -19.26 -13.47 16.97
C GLY A 17 -19.17 -13.79 15.47
N GLY A 18 -20.18 -13.41 14.69
CA GLY A 18 -20.19 -13.57 13.23
C GLY A 18 -19.09 -12.78 12.53
N LEU A 19 -18.89 -11.52 12.93
CA LEU A 19 -17.82 -10.67 12.41
C LEU A 19 -16.45 -11.24 12.75
N LYS A 20 -16.22 -11.65 14.00
CA LYS A 20 -14.94 -12.25 14.41
C LYS A 20 -14.66 -13.56 13.67
N ARG A 21 -15.68 -14.38 13.41
CA ARG A 21 -15.54 -15.62 12.64
C ARG A 21 -15.12 -15.36 11.19
N ARG A 22 -15.66 -14.31 10.56
CA ARG A 22 -15.40 -14.00 9.13
C ARG A 22 -14.11 -13.19 8.94
N PHE A 23 -13.87 -12.21 9.80
CA PHE A 23 -12.81 -11.20 9.64
C PHE A 23 -11.69 -11.31 10.68
N GLY A 24 -11.84 -12.12 11.73
CA GLY A 24 -10.83 -12.21 12.79
C GLY A 24 -9.48 -12.78 12.36
N ASN A 25 -9.41 -13.42 11.18
CA ASN A 25 -8.17 -13.93 10.59
C ASN A 25 -7.82 -13.25 9.26
N VAL A 26 -8.45 -12.11 8.92
CA VAL A 26 -8.20 -11.41 7.65
C VAL A 26 -6.71 -11.08 7.47
N GLU A 27 -6.06 -10.72 8.57
CA GLU A 27 -4.64 -10.33 8.60
C GLU A 27 -3.70 -11.51 8.32
N LYS A 28 -4.14 -12.75 8.59
CA LYS A 28 -3.36 -13.97 8.32
C LYS A 28 -3.45 -14.42 6.87
N VAL A 29 -4.52 -14.01 6.18
CA VAL A 29 -4.71 -14.32 4.76
C VAL A 29 -3.95 -13.28 3.95
N HIS A 30 -2.84 -13.69 3.34
CA HIS A 30 -1.90 -12.76 2.72
C HIS A 30 -2.52 -11.80 1.69
N LEU A 31 -3.42 -12.29 0.84
CA LEU A 31 -4.07 -11.46 -0.18
C LEU A 31 -4.94 -10.38 0.46
N LEU A 32 -5.71 -10.74 1.49
CA LEU A 32 -6.57 -9.80 2.21
C LEU A 32 -5.74 -8.81 3.02
N ALA A 33 -4.70 -9.27 3.71
CA ALA A 33 -3.77 -8.42 4.43
C ALA A 33 -3.06 -7.41 3.51
N ALA A 34 -2.64 -7.84 2.33
CA ALA A 34 -2.04 -6.96 1.33
C ALA A 34 -3.07 -5.94 0.79
N ALA A 35 -4.27 -6.39 0.44
CA ALA A 35 -5.35 -5.51 -0.01
C ALA A 35 -5.72 -4.47 1.05
N THR A 36 -5.81 -4.87 2.33
CA THR A 36 -6.03 -3.95 3.45
C THR A 36 -4.86 -2.98 3.61
N THR A 37 -3.62 -3.42 3.45
CA THR A 37 -2.43 -2.53 3.58
C THR A 37 -2.35 -1.50 2.44
N LEU A 38 -2.78 -1.88 1.24
CA LEU A 38 -2.76 -1.03 0.04
C LEU A 38 -3.93 -0.06 -0.03
N ASP A 39 -5.01 -0.31 0.71
CA ASP A 39 -6.15 0.59 0.79
C ASP A 39 -5.83 1.77 1.75
N PRO A 40 -5.79 3.02 1.26
CA PRO A 40 -5.42 4.18 2.08
C PRO A 40 -6.32 4.41 3.30
N ARG A 41 -7.54 3.87 3.29
CA ARG A 41 -8.50 3.98 4.39
C ARG A 41 -8.11 3.13 5.59
N PHE A 42 -7.28 2.11 5.39
CA PHE A 42 -6.82 1.21 6.45
C PHE A 42 -5.38 1.53 6.82
N GLN A 43 -5.21 2.30 7.88
CA GLN A 43 -3.91 2.55 8.49
C GLN A 43 -3.33 1.29 9.17
N LYS A 44 -2.00 1.23 9.31
CA LYS A 44 -1.28 0.13 9.97
C LYS A 44 -1.77 -0.18 11.39
N ILE A 45 -2.39 0.79 12.06
CA ILE A 45 -2.97 0.65 13.41
C ILE A 45 -4.15 -0.34 13.48
N TYR A 46 -4.78 -0.65 12.34
CA TYR A 46 -5.93 -1.56 12.29
C TYR A 46 -5.53 -3.04 12.24
N PHE A 47 -4.24 -3.34 12.11
CA PHE A 47 -3.73 -4.71 12.29
C PHE A 47 -3.60 -5.02 13.77
N THR A 48 -4.33 -6.04 14.21
CA THR A 48 -4.27 -6.61 15.55
C THR A 48 -2.98 -7.41 15.75
N ASP A 49 -2.48 -8.05 14.68
CA ASP A 49 -1.24 -8.80 14.61
C ASP A 49 -0.17 -8.01 13.84
N HIS A 50 0.72 -7.36 14.59
CA HIS A 50 1.83 -6.59 14.03
C HIS A 50 2.81 -7.45 13.19
N VAL A 51 2.97 -8.73 13.52
CA VAL A 51 3.84 -9.64 12.78
C VAL A 51 3.22 -9.95 11.42
N ALA A 52 1.91 -10.18 11.38
CA ALA A 52 1.17 -10.36 10.14
C ALA A 52 1.25 -9.11 9.24
N CYS A 53 1.12 -7.91 9.82
CA CYS A 53 1.29 -6.63 9.12
C CYS A 53 2.69 -6.51 8.48
N SER A 54 3.75 -6.75 9.26
CA SER A 54 5.13 -6.70 8.76
C SER A 54 5.36 -7.69 7.62
N ARG A 55 4.83 -8.92 7.74
CA ARG A 55 4.89 -9.93 6.67
C ARG A 55 4.17 -9.47 5.40
N ALA A 56 3.00 -8.84 5.53
CA ALA A 56 2.25 -8.31 4.40
C ALA A 56 3.03 -7.19 3.69
N ILE A 57 3.59 -6.24 4.44
CA ILE A 57 4.43 -5.16 3.91
C ILE A 57 5.66 -5.71 3.19
N ASN A 58 6.38 -6.66 3.82
CA ASN A 58 7.56 -7.26 3.20
C ASN A 58 7.20 -7.95 1.88
N ARG A 59 6.10 -8.69 1.84
CA ARG A 59 5.60 -9.30 0.60
C ARG A 59 5.32 -8.26 -0.48
N ILE A 60 4.61 -7.18 -0.15
CA ILE A 60 4.33 -6.10 -1.10
C ILE A 60 5.65 -5.52 -1.65
N ASN A 61 6.62 -5.22 -0.79
CA ASN A 61 7.91 -4.69 -1.20
C ASN A 61 8.68 -5.65 -2.11
N THR A 62 8.70 -6.94 -1.79
CA THR A 62 9.30 -7.97 -2.64
C THR A 62 8.62 -8.03 -3.99
N THR A 63 7.29 -8.08 -4.03
CA THR A 63 6.52 -8.10 -5.29
C THR A 63 6.79 -6.87 -6.14
N ILE A 64 6.83 -5.68 -5.56
CA ILE A 64 7.18 -4.45 -6.29
C ILE A 64 8.60 -4.56 -6.86
N SER A 65 9.57 -4.99 -6.05
CA SER A 65 10.97 -5.14 -6.46
C SER A 65 11.13 -6.13 -7.62
N ASP A 66 10.41 -7.25 -7.56
CA ASP A 66 10.43 -8.28 -8.59
C ASP A 66 9.82 -7.77 -9.91
N ILE A 67 8.69 -7.04 -9.83
CA ILE A 67 8.08 -6.38 -10.98
C ILE A 67 9.05 -5.37 -11.59
N THR A 68 9.71 -4.54 -10.78
CA THR A 68 10.70 -3.56 -11.25
C THR A 68 11.88 -4.23 -11.95
N ARG A 69 12.41 -5.31 -11.39
CA ARG A 69 13.52 -6.08 -11.98
C ARG A 69 13.16 -6.74 -13.32
N GLN A 70 11.90 -7.19 -13.47
CA GLN A 70 11.44 -7.85 -14.70
C GLN A 70 11.13 -6.88 -15.83
N GLN A 71 10.85 -5.60 -15.53
CA GLN A 71 10.44 -4.60 -16.51
C GLN A 71 11.58 -3.69 -17.01
N LEU A 72 12.76 -3.74 -16.39
CA LEU A 72 13.92 -2.95 -16.80
C LEU A 72 14.87 -3.81 -17.66
N PRO A 73 15.26 -3.38 -18.87
CA PRO A 73 16.41 -3.96 -19.54
C PRO A 73 17.63 -3.81 -18.61
N GLN A 74 18.48 -4.85 -18.56
CA GLN A 74 19.63 -5.08 -17.66
C GLN A 74 20.63 -3.92 -17.48
N ASN A 75 20.46 -2.78 -18.16
CA ASN A 75 21.38 -1.64 -18.22
C ASN A 75 20.93 -0.39 -17.44
N TYR A 76 19.85 -0.45 -16.66
CA TYR A 76 19.45 0.66 -15.78
C TYR A 76 19.67 0.29 -14.31
N ILE A 77 20.92 0.03 -13.96
CA ILE A 77 21.39 0.12 -12.58
C ILE A 77 22.11 1.46 -12.49
N GLU A 78 21.36 2.53 -12.28
CA GLU A 78 21.95 3.69 -11.63
C GLU A 78 21.81 3.47 -10.12
N GLU A 79 22.97 3.41 -9.47
CA GLU A 79 23.19 3.45 -8.02
C GLU A 79 22.03 4.15 -7.29
N VAL A 80 21.25 3.36 -6.54
CA VAL A 80 20.48 3.89 -5.41
C VAL A 80 21.42 3.97 -4.21
N ASP A 81 22.59 4.57 -4.40
CA ASP A 81 23.51 4.88 -3.31
C ASP A 81 23.23 6.31 -2.86
N ALA A 82 22.67 6.40 -1.66
CA ALA A 82 22.55 7.57 -0.81
C ALA A 82 22.24 8.89 -1.52
N ILE A 83 20.99 9.34 -1.40
CA ILE A 83 20.72 10.78 -1.33
C ILE A 83 21.46 11.27 -0.06
N LYS A 84 22.74 11.62 -0.20
CA LYS A 84 23.41 12.51 0.72
C LYS A 84 22.61 13.80 0.66
N GLY A 85 21.84 14.06 1.70
CA GLY A 85 21.24 15.36 1.91
C GLY A 85 22.36 16.39 1.89
N THR A 86 22.49 17.12 0.79
CA THR A 86 23.14 18.43 0.82
C THR A 86 22.07 19.38 1.33
N ASP A 87 22.27 19.91 2.54
CA ASP A 87 21.37 20.76 3.33
C ASP A 87 21.02 22.12 2.68
N ASN A 88 20.82 22.20 1.36
CA ASN A 88 20.60 23.46 0.64
C ASN A 88 19.37 23.48 -0.27
N ASP A 89 18.41 22.57 -0.12
CA ASP A 89 17.18 22.57 -0.95
C ASP A 89 15.90 22.56 -0.10
N MET A 90 15.79 23.51 0.84
CA MET A 90 14.58 23.73 1.63
C MET A 90 13.43 24.36 0.82
N ASN A 91 13.60 24.51 -0.51
CA ASN A 91 12.66 25.21 -1.39
C ASN A 91 12.05 24.33 -2.50
N LYS A 92 12.37 23.04 -2.56
CA LYS A 92 11.58 22.10 -3.38
C LYS A 92 10.52 21.46 -2.50
N GLY A 93 9.33 22.03 -2.56
CA GLY A 93 8.17 21.50 -1.86
C GLY A 93 7.85 20.09 -2.35
N ILE A 94 7.12 19.35 -1.53
CA ILE A 94 6.55 18.03 -1.87
C ILE A 94 5.83 18.07 -3.24
N TRP A 95 5.25 19.23 -3.58
CA TRP A 95 4.55 19.47 -4.82
C TRP A 95 5.46 19.55 -6.06
N ASP A 96 6.70 20.01 -5.93
CA ASP A 96 7.66 20.04 -7.05
C ASP A 96 8.10 18.63 -7.42
N PHE A 97 8.26 17.76 -6.43
CA PHE A 97 8.51 16.34 -6.65
C PHE A 97 7.30 15.65 -7.30
N HIS A 98 6.08 15.96 -6.84
CA HIS A 98 4.87 15.47 -7.46
C HIS A 98 4.75 15.93 -8.92
N GLU A 99 5.06 17.20 -9.22
CA GLU A 99 5.02 17.73 -10.59
C GLU A 99 6.00 17.02 -11.52
N LEU A 100 7.21 16.69 -11.02
CA LEU A 100 8.19 15.87 -11.74
C LEU A 100 7.65 14.46 -12.05
N LEU A 101 7.00 13.81 -11.08
CA LEU A 101 6.41 12.48 -11.27
C LEU A 101 5.30 12.50 -12.31
N VAL A 102 4.41 13.49 -12.25
CA VAL A 102 3.32 13.67 -13.23
C VAL A 102 3.89 13.88 -14.63
N LYS A 103 4.88 14.78 -14.79
CA LYS A 103 5.53 15.03 -16.09
C LYS A 103 6.17 13.76 -16.67
N LYS A 104 6.82 12.95 -15.83
CA LYS A 104 7.44 11.68 -16.24
C LYS A 104 6.39 10.67 -16.71
N GLN A 105 5.27 10.55 -16.00
CA GLN A 105 4.18 9.67 -16.39
C GLN A 105 3.55 10.07 -17.74
N PHE A 106 3.31 11.38 -17.95
CA PHE A 106 2.78 11.90 -19.20
C PHE A 106 3.73 11.70 -20.38
N SER A 107 5.03 11.92 -20.17
CA SER A 107 6.05 11.70 -21.20
C SER A 107 6.11 10.23 -21.63
N MET A 108 6.02 9.30 -20.69
CA MET A 108 6.00 7.86 -20.96
C MET A 108 4.75 7.45 -21.77
N TYR A 109 3.58 7.98 -21.41
CA TYR A 109 2.32 7.72 -22.12
C TYR A 109 2.37 8.23 -23.58
N LEU A 110 2.89 9.43 -23.80
CA LEU A 110 3.04 10.01 -25.13
C LEU A 110 4.04 9.22 -25.99
N TYR A 111 5.14 8.74 -25.42
CA TYR A 111 6.12 7.91 -26.12
C TYR A 111 5.52 6.58 -26.58
N LEU A 112 4.76 5.91 -25.71
CA LEU A 112 4.09 4.65 -26.02
C LEU A 112 3.02 4.82 -27.12
N HIS A 113 2.19 5.87 -27.04
CA HIS A 113 1.16 6.13 -28.05
C HIS A 113 1.70 6.58 -29.42
N ARG A 114 2.93 7.15 -29.47
CA ARG A 114 3.59 7.51 -30.73
C ARG A 114 4.14 6.29 -31.47
N LYS A 115 4.59 5.25 -30.75
CA LYS A 115 5.12 4.00 -31.33
C LYS A 115 4.05 3.03 -31.84
N VAL A 116 2.78 3.17 -31.42
CA VAL A 116 1.68 2.32 -31.88
C VAL A 116 1.08 2.79 -33.21
N LYS A 117 1.45 3.98 -33.70
CA LYS A 117 0.96 4.57 -34.97
C LYS A 117 1.99 4.62 -36.10
N ALA A 118 3.17 4.03 -35.92
CA ALA A 118 4.24 3.96 -36.93
C ALA A 118 4.41 2.53 -37.45
#